data_AF-A0A8T7A099-F1
#
_entry.id   AF-A0A8T7A099-F1
#
_cell.length_a   1.000
_cell.length_b   1.000
_cell.length_c   1.000
_cell.angle_alpha   90.00
_cell.angle_beta   90.00
_cell.angle_gamma   90.00
#
_symmetry.space_group_name_H-M   'P 1'
#
loop_
_entity.id
_entity.type
_entity.pdbx_description
1 polymer ?
#
loop_
_entity_poly.entity_id
_entity_poly.type
_entity_poly.pdbx_seq_one_letter_code
_entity_poly.pdbx_strand_id
1 'polypeptide(L)'
;IHSYPWSSTLEFTYRINAKVIKFENNANGDALLVVHWQLTHDKEISNLKTMHSEFNASAINTSYSARVAALNDTLAQFAKVIVDHID
;
A
#
# COMPACT_ATOMS: atom_id res chain seq x y z
N ILE A 1 24.12 7.26 -1.12
CA ILE A 1 24.01 5.88 -0.57
C ILE A 1 22.56 5.48 -0.73
N HIS A 2 22.22 4.68 -1.75
CA HIS A 2 20.87 4.15 -1.91
C HIS A 2 20.75 2.88 -1.06
N SER A 3 20.18 2.99 0.14
CA SER A 3 19.81 1.83 0.94
C SER A 3 18.58 1.20 0.31
N TYR A 4 18.78 0.27 -0.63
CA TYR A 4 17.71 -0.68 -0.94
C TYR A 4 17.54 -1.57 0.30
N PRO A 5 16.33 -1.68 0.88
CA PRO A 5 16.13 -2.41 2.13
C PRO A 5 16.36 -3.93 2.01
N TRP A 6 16.67 -4.43 0.81
CA TRP A 6 16.74 -5.85 0.51
C TRP A 6 18.07 -6.18 -0.18
N SER A 7 18.76 -7.20 0.35
CA SER A 7 19.95 -7.78 -0.29
C SER A 7 19.59 -8.33 -1.67
N SER A 8 20.45 -8.13 -2.67
CA SER A 8 20.31 -8.71 -4.01
C SER A 8 20.37 -10.25 -4.03
N THR A 9 20.65 -10.89 -2.90
CA THR A 9 20.71 -12.34 -2.73
C THR A 9 19.40 -12.97 -2.28
N LEU A 10 18.36 -12.18 -1.99
CA LEU A 10 17.05 -12.70 -1.62
C LEU A 10 16.27 -13.04 -2.89
N GLU A 11 16.00 -14.33 -3.11
CA GLU A 11 15.07 -14.78 -4.13
C GLU A 11 13.64 -14.56 -3.63
N PHE A 12 12.87 -13.77 -4.36
CA PHE A 12 11.45 -13.51 -4.06
C PHE A 12 10.61 -14.10 -5.18
N THR A 13 9.60 -14.93 -4.90
CA THR A 13 8.72 -15.47 -5.95
C THR A 13 7.86 -14.37 -6.58
N TYR A 14 7.37 -13.45 -5.75
CA TYR A 14 6.54 -12.32 -6.17
C TYR A 14 7.12 -11.02 -5.65
N ARG A 15 6.95 -9.94 -6.40
CA ARG A 15 7.29 -8.58 -5.98
C ARG A 15 6.10 -7.66 -6.19
N ILE A 16 5.92 -6.74 -5.26
CA ILE A 16 4.92 -5.70 -5.35
C ILE A 16 5.64 -4.37 -5.43
N ASN A 17 5.39 -3.62 -6.49
CA ASN A 17 5.80 -2.25 -6.59
C ASN A 17 4.57 -1.36 -6.36
N ALA A 18 4.55 -0.62 -5.25
CA ALA A 18 3.46 0.28 -4.90
C ALA A 18 3.91 1.74 -4.95
N LYS A 19 3.27 2.51 -5.83
CA LYS A 19 3.41 3.96 -5.91
C LYS A 19 2.24 4.61 -5.19
N VAL A 20 2.51 5.17 -4.02
CA VAL A 20 1.55 6.01 -3.29
C VAL A 20 1.35 7.31 -4.08
N ILE A 21 0.13 7.52 -4.56
CA ILE A 21 -0.28 8.74 -5.26
C ILE A 21 -0.75 9.78 -4.25
N LYS A 22 -1.48 9.33 -3.23
CA LYS A 22 -2.06 10.20 -2.19
C LYS A 22 -2.14 9.44 -0.87
N PHE A 23 -1.76 10.10 0.23
CA PHE A 23 -1.87 9.56 1.57
C PHE A 23 -2.01 10.73 2.56
N GLU A 24 -3.24 11.03 2.94
CA GLU A 24 -3.54 12.20 3.76
C GLU A 24 -4.83 12.01 4.57
N ASN A 25 -5.03 12.86 5.56
CA ASN A 25 -6.34 13.04 6.19
C ASN A 25 -7.02 14.29 5.64
N ASN A 26 -8.35 14.25 5.47
CA ASN A 26 -9.16 15.42 5.16
C ASN A 26 -9.40 16.30 6.43
N ALA A 27 -10.14 17.40 6.26
CA ALA A 27 -10.46 18.32 7.36
C ALA A 27 -11.26 17.66 8.50
N ASN A 28 -12.09 16.67 8.19
CA ASN A 28 -12.89 15.90 9.15
C ASN A 28 -12.07 14.85 9.90
N GLY A 29 -10.84 14.59 9.45
CA GLY A 29 -9.94 13.57 9.99
C GLY A 29 -10.00 12.24 9.26
N ASP A 30 -10.90 12.04 8.29
CA ASP A 30 -10.94 10.81 7.49
C ASP A 30 -9.65 10.67 6.67
N ALA A 31 -9.14 9.45 6.59
CA ALA A 31 -7.96 9.09 5.83
C ALA A 31 -8.32 8.64 4.42
N LEU A 32 -7.48 9.02 3.47
CA LEU A 32 -7.51 8.59 2.08
C LEU A 32 -6.13 8.07 1.66
N LEU A 33 -6.09 6.86 1.13
CA LEU A 33 -4.94 6.27 0.45
C LEU A 33 -5.31 5.99 -1.01
N VAL A 34 -4.56 6.59 -1.92
CA VAL A 34 -4.63 6.28 -3.36
C VAL A 34 -3.28 5.69 -3.77
N VAL A 35 -3.31 4.48 -4.30
CA VAL A 35 -2.11 3.73 -4.66
C VAL A 35 -2.25 3.11 -6.05
N HIS A 36 -1.21 3.26 -6.85
CA HIS A 36 -1.02 2.48 -8.07
C HIS A 36 0.01 1.41 -7.78
N TRP A 37 -0.34 0.15 -7.95
CA TRP A 37 0.55 -0.96 -7.65
C TRP A 37 0.60 -2.00 -8.75
N GLN A 38 1.72 -2.72 -8.78
CA GLN A 38 2.02 -3.76 -9.76
C GLN A 38 2.51 -5.01 -9.03
N LEU A 39 1.99 -6.17 -9.43
CA LEU A 39 2.45 -7.48 -9.01
C LEU A 39 3.26 -8.10 -10.15
N THR A 40 4.49 -8.50 -9.85
CA THR A 40 5.37 -9.18 -10.80
C THR A 40 5.86 -10.49 -10.21
N HIS A 41 6.16 -11.46 -11.08
CA HIS A 41 6.73 -12.75 -10.69
C HIS A 41 8.20 -12.80 -11.11
N ASP A 42 9.11 -13.21 -10.23
CA ASP A 42 10.55 -13.02 -10.48
C ASP A 42 11.09 -13.85 -11.66
N LYS A 43 10.40 -14.93 -12.04
CA LYS A 43 10.75 -15.74 -13.22
C LYS A 43 10.26 -15.15 -14.54
N GLU A 44 9.34 -14.19 -14.52
CA GLU A 44 8.82 -13.56 -15.72
C GLU A 44 8.87 -12.04 -15.58
N ILE A 45 9.52 -11.35 -16.52
CA ILE A 45 9.47 -9.88 -16.60
C ILE A 45 8.02 -9.39 -16.92
N SER A 46 7.04 -10.30 -16.99
CA SER A 46 5.64 -10.01 -17.22
C SER A 46 5.01 -9.42 -15.95
N ASN A 47 4.33 -8.28 -16.12
CA ASN A 47 3.45 -7.75 -15.10
C ASN A 47 2.25 -8.70 -14.98
N LEU A 48 2.13 -9.39 -13.85
CA LEU A 48 0.96 -10.24 -13.59
C LEU A 48 -0.28 -9.37 -13.41
N LYS A 49 -0.12 -8.24 -12.72
CA LYS A 49 -1.22 -7.31 -12.48
C LYS A 49 -0.73 -5.88 -12.35
N THR A 50 -1.54 -4.95 -12.80
CA THR A 50 -1.39 -3.52 -12.55
C THR A 50 -2.74 -2.97 -12.12
N MET A 51 -2.79 -2.30 -10.98
CA MET A 51 -4.04 -1.85 -10.38
C MET A 51 -3.92 -0.45 -9.79
N HIS A 52 -5.00 0.30 -9.92
CA HIS A 52 -5.24 1.52 -9.17
C HIS A 52 -6.25 1.21 -8.06
N SER A 53 -5.94 1.59 -6.83
CA SER A 53 -6.79 1.31 -5.67
C SER A 53 -6.91 2.54 -4.79
N GLU A 54 -8.12 2.74 -4.29
CA GLU A 54 -8.48 3.82 -3.36
C GLU A 54 -9.06 3.21 -2.10
N PHE A 55 -8.55 3.64 -0.95
CA PHE A 55 -9.00 3.20 0.36
C PHE A 55 -9.33 4.42 1.21
N ASN A 56 -10.46 4.34 1.91
CA ASN A 56 -10.93 5.38 2.80
C ASN A 56 -11.17 4.78 4.19
N ALA A 57 -10.88 5.56 5.23
CA ALA A 57 -11.20 5.19 6.61
C ALA A 57 -11.56 6.44 7.41
N SER A 58 -12.62 6.36 8.20
CA SER A 58 -13.03 7.49 9.04
C SER A 58 -12.30 7.49 10.37
N ALA A 59 -11.78 8.65 10.78
CA ALA A 59 -11.24 8.81 12.12
C ALA A 59 -12.39 8.94 13.12
N ILE A 60 -12.21 8.35 14.32
CA ILE A 60 -13.21 8.40 15.40
C ILE A 60 -13.40 9.84 15.91
N ASN A 61 -12.37 10.69 15.78
CA ASN A 61 -12.41 12.12 16.10
C ASN A 61 -11.25 12.84 15.41
N THR A 62 -11.11 14.16 15.66
CA THR A 62 -10.11 15.01 15.00
C THR A 62 -8.74 15.02 15.66
N SER A 63 -8.54 14.27 16.75
CA SER A 63 -7.23 14.17 17.41
C SER A 63 -6.18 13.57 16.49
N TYR A 64 -4.92 13.93 16.71
CA TYR A 64 -3.81 13.41 15.90
C TYR A 64 -3.73 11.88 15.92
N SER A 65 -3.90 11.26 17.09
CA SER A 65 -3.87 9.80 17.22
C SER A 65 -5.00 9.12 16.44
N ALA A 66 -6.22 9.67 16.47
CA ALA A 66 -7.34 9.14 15.70
C ALA A 66 -7.12 9.25 14.19
N ARG A 67 -6.51 10.35 13.72
CA ARG A 67 -6.14 10.54 12.32
C ARG A 67 -5.09 9.52 11.84
N VAL A 68 -4.06 9.28 12.65
CA VAL A 68 -3.03 8.27 12.37
C VAL A 68 -3.62 6.86 12.38
N ALA A 69 -4.55 6.57 13.30
CA ALA A 69 -5.26 5.29 13.31
C ALA A 69 -6.02 5.06 11.99
N ALA A 70 -6.77 6.06 11.52
CA ALA A 70 -7.48 5.97 10.24
C ALA A 70 -6.52 5.77 9.04
N LEU A 71 -5.36 6.44 9.02
CA LEU A 71 -4.34 6.21 7.99
C LEU A 71 -3.83 4.77 8.01
N ASN A 72 -3.54 4.23 9.20
CA ASN A 72 -3.11 2.84 9.36
C ASN A 72 -4.19 1.86 8.92
N ASP A 73 -5.47 2.16 9.16
CA ASP A 73 -6.58 1.33 8.68
C ASP A 73 -6.60 1.26 7.14
N THR A 74 -6.34 2.37 6.43
CA THR A 74 -6.21 2.34 4.96
C THR A 74 -5.04 1.49 4.47
N LEU A 75 -3.91 1.49 5.20
CA LEU A 75 -2.75 0.64 4.88
C LEU A 75 -3.06 -0.84 5.12
N ALA A 76 -3.78 -1.16 6.21
CA ALA A 76 -4.20 -2.52 6.51
C ALA A 76 -5.17 -3.06 5.44
N GLN A 77 -6.10 -2.23 4.96
CA GLN A 77 -6.98 -2.58 3.84
C GLN A 77 -6.20 -2.86 2.56
N PHE A 78 -5.21 -2.02 2.22
CA PHE A 78 -4.34 -2.26 1.07
C PHE A 78 -3.55 -3.56 1.22
N ALA A 79 -2.94 -3.80 2.39
CA ALA A 79 -2.21 -5.02 2.67
C ALA A 79 -3.08 -6.28 2.52
N LYS A 80 -4.35 -6.22 2.94
CA LYS A 80 -5.30 -7.31 2.75
C LYS A 80 -5.56 -7.58 1.26
N VAL A 81 -5.81 -6.53 0.47
CA VAL A 81 -5.99 -6.68 -0.99
C VAL A 81 -4.78 -7.34 -1.63
N ILE A 82 -3.58 -6.97 -1.21
CA ILE A 82 -2.36 -7.62 -1.70
C ILE A 82 -2.33 -9.12 -1.40
N VAL A 83 -2.65 -9.52 -0.16
CA VAL A 83 -2.65 -10.95 0.23
C VAL A 83 -3.66 -11.73 -0.61
N ASP A 84 -4.86 -11.19 -0.82
CA ASP A 84 -5.92 -11.80 -1.64
C ASP A 84 -5.53 -12.00 -3.12
N HIS A 85 -4.39 -11.44 -3.57
CA HIS A 85 -3.90 -11.53 -4.95
C HIS A 85 -2.59 -12.33 -5.10
N ILE A 86 -1.97 -12.74 -3.99
CA ILE A 86 -0.73 -13.53 -3.99
C ILE A 86 -1.01 -15.00 -3.66
N ASP A 87 -2.11 -15.30 -2.97
CA ASP A 87 -2.64 -16.65 -2.76
C ASP A 87 -3.28 -17.23 -4.05
#